data_AF-B0DV06-F1
#
_entry.id   AF-B0DV06-F1
#
_cell.length_a   1.000
_cell.length_b   1.000
_cell.length_c   1.000
_cell.angle_alpha   90.00
_cell.angle_beta   90.00
_cell.angle_gamma   90.00
#
_symmetry.space_group_name_H-M   'P 1'
#
loop_
_entity.id
_entity.type
_entity.pdbx_description
1 polymer ?
#
loop_
_entity_poly.entity_id
_entity_poly.type
_entity_poly.pdbx_seq_one_letter_code
_entity_poly.pdbx_strand_id
1 'polypeptide(L)'
;MDVFVIAEMFVLYRDGLDNILVLLIGGITIAMPTVLSITLAVGAQQLAKYKAIDTRITAIEELAGVTILCSDKTGTLTTNKLTIDRNTIQTYSPFSTEDVILLSAYALRVENQDAIDTSVVQALGDTARARAGIKLLDFKPFNPVDKRTEITYREESTGKLKRVTKGMTGIIIELCTRNKTKELEERLEKDVEDFAIRGLRDCALSTS
;
A
#
# COMPACT_ATOMS: atom_id res chain seq x y z
N MET A 1 -34.81 -47.25 -66.29
CA MET A 1 -34.21 -47.69 -65.01
C MET A 1 -33.35 -46.57 -64.44
N ASP A 2 -32.63 -45.80 -65.27
CA ASP A 2 -31.75 -44.70 -64.84
C ASP A 2 -32.45 -43.50 -64.18
N VAL A 3 -33.65 -43.12 -64.61
CA VAL A 3 -34.40 -41.97 -64.03
C VAL A 3 -34.89 -42.26 -62.60
N PHE A 4 -35.19 -43.53 -62.27
CA PHE A 4 -35.69 -43.92 -60.96
C PHE A 4 -34.57 -43.98 -59.91
N VAL A 5 -33.37 -44.44 -60.33
CA VAL A 5 -32.16 -44.46 -59.49
C VAL A 5 -31.69 -43.03 -59.17
N ILE A 6 -31.76 -42.11 -60.15
CA ILE A 6 -31.42 -40.70 -59.92
C ILE A 6 -32.41 -40.04 -58.95
N ALA A 7 -33.70 -40.37 -59.04
CA ALA A 7 -34.72 -39.85 -58.13
C ALA A 7 -34.55 -40.36 -56.69
N GLU A 8 -34.28 -41.64 -56.47
CA GLU A 8 -33.97 -42.18 -55.13
C GLU A 8 -32.70 -41.58 -54.53
N MET A 9 -31.66 -41.38 -55.34
CA MET A 9 -30.41 -40.76 -54.89
C MET A 9 -30.63 -39.29 -54.48
N PHE A 10 -31.55 -38.58 -55.15
CA PHE A 10 -31.89 -37.20 -54.82
C PHE A 10 -32.72 -37.08 -53.53
N VAL A 11 -33.63 -38.04 -53.28
CA VAL A 11 -34.41 -38.11 -52.04
C VAL A 11 -33.51 -38.45 -50.85
N LEU A 12 -32.63 -39.45 -51.00
CA LEU A 12 -31.65 -39.82 -49.96
C LEU A 12 -30.68 -38.68 -49.63
N TYR A 13 -30.28 -37.90 -50.64
CA TYR A 13 -29.42 -36.72 -50.46
C TYR A 13 -30.16 -35.58 -49.74
N ARG A 14 -31.44 -35.37 -50.03
CA ARG A 14 -32.28 -34.39 -49.35
C ARG A 14 -32.48 -34.75 -47.87
N ASP A 15 -32.79 -36.00 -47.57
CA ASP A 15 -32.95 -36.48 -46.19
C ASP A 15 -31.63 -36.40 -45.41
N GLY A 16 -30.50 -36.68 -46.07
CA GLY A 16 -29.17 -36.49 -45.48
C GLY A 16 -28.86 -35.04 -45.13
N LEU A 17 -29.19 -34.10 -46.02
CA LEU A 17 -29.02 -32.66 -45.79
C LEU A 17 -29.93 -32.13 -44.69
N ASP A 18 -31.19 -32.56 -44.67
CA ASP A 18 -32.16 -32.15 -43.65
C ASP A 18 -31.74 -32.65 -42.26
N ASN A 19 -31.21 -33.88 -42.16
CA ASN A 19 -30.68 -34.42 -40.90
C ASN A 19 -29.42 -33.67 -40.42
N ILE A 20 -28.51 -33.33 -41.32
CA ILE A 20 -27.32 -32.52 -40.98
C ILE A 20 -27.73 -31.11 -40.53
N LEU A 21 -28.72 -30.51 -41.19
CA LEU A 21 -29.23 -29.18 -40.85
C LEU A 21 -29.86 -29.16 -39.45
N VAL A 22 -30.66 -30.17 -39.10
CA VAL A 22 -31.25 -30.31 -37.76
C VAL A 22 -30.16 -30.50 -36.71
N LEU A 23 -29.14 -31.31 -36.99
CA LEU A 23 -28.00 -31.49 -36.08
C LEU A 23 -27.19 -30.20 -35.89
N LEU A 24 -27.03 -29.40 -36.95
CA LEU A 24 -26.31 -28.14 -36.93
C LEU A 24 -27.06 -27.06 -36.14
N ILE A 25 -28.38 -26.94 -36.36
CA ILE A 25 -29.25 -26.01 -35.61
C ILE A 25 -29.35 -26.43 -34.13
N GLY A 26 -29.44 -27.73 -33.84
CA GLY A 26 -29.48 -28.25 -32.47
C GLY A 26 -28.13 -28.18 -31.75
N GLY A 27 -27.02 -28.31 -32.48
CA GLY A 27 -25.67 -28.31 -31.91
C GLY A 27 -25.11 -26.93 -31.60
N ILE A 28 -25.44 -25.92 -32.41
CA ILE A 28 -24.93 -24.55 -32.20
C ILE A 28 -25.78 -23.85 -31.14
N THR A 29 -25.23 -23.79 -29.92
CA THR A 29 -25.91 -23.19 -28.77
C THR A 29 -25.70 -21.67 -28.75
N ILE A 30 -26.46 -20.94 -29.57
CA ILE A 30 -26.37 -19.47 -29.71
C ILE A 30 -26.65 -18.74 -28.38
N ALA A 31 -27.38 -19.37 -27.46
CA ALA A 31 -27.74 -18.78 -26.18
C ALA A 31 -26.61 -18.80 -25.12
N MET A 32 -25.63 -19.71 -25.22
CA MET A 32 -24.61 -19.87 -24.16
C MET A 32 -23.80 -18.60 -23.88
N PRO A 33 -23.27 -17.86 -24.88
CA PRO A 33 -22.51 -16.64 -24.63
C PRO A 33 -23.33 -15.55 -23.92
N THR A 34 -24.64 -15.48 -24.21
CA THR A 34 -25.55 -14.50 -23.61
C THR A 34 -25.82 -14.83 -22.14
N VAL A 35 -26.07 -16.09 -21.82
CA VAL A 35 -26.33 -16.53 -20.44
C VAL A 35 -25.09 -16.33 -19.56
N LEU A 36 -23.90 -16.66 -20.07
CA LEU A 36 -22.63 -16.42 -19.38
C LEU A 36 -22.45 -14.92 -19.08
N SER A 37 -22.66 -14.06 -20.09
CA SER A 37 -22.51 -12.61 -19.94
C SER A 37 -23.44 -12.03 -18.87
N ILE A 38 -24.71 -12.44 -18.85
CA ILE A 38 -25.69 -12.00 -17.83
C ILE A 38 -25.29 -12.50 -16.44
N THR A 39 -24.87 -13.77 -16.34
CA THR A 39 -24.47 -14.37 -15.05
C THR A 39 -23.25 -13.65 -14.46
N LEU A 40 -22.24 -13.36 -15.27
CA LEU A 40 -21.06 -12.61 -14.85
C LEU A 40 -21.40 -11.16 -14.48
N ALA A 41 -22.29 -10.50 -15.22
CA ALA A 41 -22.75 -9.15 -14.90
C ALA A 41 -23.49 -9.08 -13.56
N VAL A 42 -24.36 -10.07 -13.28
CA VAL A 42 -25.04 -10.21 -11.99
C VAL A 42 -24.03 -10.50 -10.87
N GLY A 43 -23.03 -11.35 -11.13
CA GLY A 43 -21.93 -11.62 -10.21
C GLY A 43 -21.13 -10.35 -9.88
N ALA A 44 -20.80 -9.54 -10.90
CA ALA A 44 -20.11 -8.26 -10.74
C ALA A 44 -20.90 -7.30 -9.84
N GLN A 45 -22.21 -7.21 -10.06
CA GLN A 45 -23.08 -6.37 -9.24
C GLN A 45 -23.12 -6.84 -7.76
N GLN A 46 -23.05 -8.14 -7.51
CA GLN A 46 -22.98 -8.67 -6.15
C GLN A 46 -21.63 -8.37 -5.49
N LEU A 47 -20.51 -8.55 -6.20
CA LEU A 47 -19.16 -8.23 -5.69
C LEU A 47 -19.01 -6.74 -5.37
N ALA A 48 -19.59 -5.86 -6.18
CA ALA A 48 -19.61 -4.42 -5.93
C ALA A 48 -20.28 -4.05 -4.59
N LYS A 49 -21.32 -4.79 -4.16
CA LYS A 49 -21.95 -4.59 -2.83
C LYS A 49 -20.99 -4.90 -1.68
N TYR A 50 -20.03 -5.79 -1.90
CA TYR A 50 -18.98 -6.13 -0.94
C TYR A 50 -17.73 -5.24 -1.05
N LYS A 51 -17.83 -4.09 -1.74
CA LYS A 51 -16.73 -3.14 -1.99
C LYS A 51 -15.57 -3.72 -2.82
N ALA A 52 -15.78 -4.84 -3.50
CA ALA A 52 -14.88 -5.34 -4.53
C ALA A 52 -15.33 -4.77 -5.89
N ILE A 53 -14.61 -3.77 -6.40
CA ILE A 53 -14.93 -3.12 -7.67
C ILE A 53 -14.04 -3.73 -8.76
N ASP A 54 -14.64 -4.56 -9.60
CA ASP A 54 -13.97 -5.13 -10.77
C ASP A 54 -14.18 -4.24 -12.00
N THR A 55 -13.08 -3.83 -12.66
CA THR A 55 -13.13 -3.01 -13.87
C THR A 55 -13.45 -3.82 -15.13
N ARG A 56 -13.36 -5.15 -15.07
CA ARG A 56 -13.56 -6.07 -16.19
C ARG A 56 -14.40 -7.26 -15.75
N ILE A 57 -15.44 -7.60 -16.52
CA ILE A 57 -16.33 -8.75 -16.23
C ILE A 57 -15.56 -10.08 -16.25
N THR A 58 -14.52 -10.19 -17.09
CA THR A 58 -13.64 -11.38 -17.15
C THR A 58 -12.79 -11.58 -15.90
N ALA A 59 -12.60 -10.54 -15.08
CA ALA A 59 -11.83 -10.66 -13.84
C ALA A 59 -12.50 -11.62 -12.83
N ILE A 60 -13.83 -11.77 -12.90
CA ILE A 60 -14.59 -12.68 -12.03
C ILE A 60 -14.25 -14.14 -12.31
N GLU A 61 -14.12 -14.50 -13.59
CA GLU A 61 -13.71 -15.85 -13.99
C GLU A 61 -12.25 -16.13 -13.58
N GLU A 62 -11.38 -15.14 -13.77
CA GLU A 62 -9.98 -15.23 -13.35
C GLU A 62 -9.88 -15.43 -11.82
N LEU A 63 -10.63 -14.64 -11.04
CA LEU A 63 -10.70 -14.75 -9.58
C LEU A 63 -11.19 -16.12 -9.11
N ALA A 64 -12.15 -16.74 -9.80
CA ALA A 64 -12.63 -18.09 -9.48
C ALA A 64 -11.54 -19.16 -9.67
N GLY A 65 -10.56 -18.92 -10.54
CA GLY A 65 -9.42 -19.79 -10.77
C GLY A 65 -8.16 -19.45 -9.95
N VAL A 66 -8.19 -18.42 -9.10
CA VAL A 66 -7.01 -18.02 -8.31
C VAL A 66 -6.73 -19.03 -7.19
N THR A 67 -5.54 -19.63 -7.25
CA THR A 67 -5.02 -20.50 -6.18
C THR A 67 -4.03 -19.77 -5.26
N ILE A 68 -3.37 -18.72 -5.75
CA ILE A 68 -2.36 -17.95 -5.00
C ILE A 68 -2.78 -16.48 -4.97
N LEU A 69 -3.02 -15.97 -3.76
CA LEU A 69 -3.30 -14.55 -3.53
C LEU A 69 -2.05 -13.86 -2.96
N CYS A 70 -1.41 -13.04 -3.79
CA CYS A 70 -0.34 -12.15 -3.33
C CYS A 70 -0.95 -10.84 -2.82
N SER A 71 -1.22 -10.74 -1.52
CA SER A 71 -1.69 -9.48 -0.90
C SER A 71 -0.50 -8.65 -0.45
N ASP A 72 -0.50 -7.36 -0.79
CA ASP A 72 0.45 -6.40 -0.19
C ASP A 72 0.13 -6.22 1.32
N LYS A 73 1.17 -5.98 2.12
CA LYS A 73 1.04 -5.80 3.58
C LYS A 73 0.54 -4.40 3.92
N THR A 74 1.04 -3.38 3.24
CA THR A 74 0.74 -1.97 3.57
C THR A 74 -0.55 -1.55 2.87
N GLY A 75 -1.58 -1.19 3.64
CA GLY A 75 -2.85 -0.71 3.08
C GLY A 75 -3.87 -1.80 2.70
N THR A 76 -3.48 -3.08 2.63
CA THR A 76 -4.41 -4.22 2.45
C THR A 76 -4.55 -5.06 3.72
N LEU A 77 -3.46 -5.63 4.24
CA LEU A 77 -3.49 -6.43 5.48
C LEU A 77 -3.45 -5.57 6.75
N THR A 78 -2.85 -4.38 6.66
CA THR A 78 -2.70 -3.46 7.80
C THR A 78 -3.54 -2.21 7.59
N THR A 79 -4.14 -1.70 8.66
CA THR A 79 -5.01 -0.50 8.60
C THR A 79 -4.25 0.81 8.37
N ASN A 80 -2.95 0.77 8.04
CA ASN A 80 -2.04 1.93 7.95
C ASN A 80 -2.19 2.92 9.13
N LYS A 81 -2.64 2.43 10.29
CA LYS A 81 -2.76 3.18 11.54
C LYS A 81 -1.58 2.83 12.41
N LEU A 82 -0.54 3.64 12.34
CA LEU A 82 0.63 3.48 13.19
C LEU A 82 0.33 4.10 14.56
N THR A 83 0.80 3.47 15.63
CA THR A 83 0.75 4.00 16.99
C THR A 83 2.15 3.91 17.57
N ILE A 84 2.59 4.94 18.28
CA ILE A 84 3.89 4.97 18.96
C ILE A 84 3.67 4.59 20.42
N ASP A 85 4.34 3.53 20.87
CA ASP A 85 4.44 3.20 22.29
C ASP A 85 5.65 3.92 22.90
N ARG A 86 5.42 4.76 23.90
CA ARG A 86 6.47 5.55 24.55
C ARG A 86 7.55 4.67 25.19
N ASN A 87 7.20 3.46 25.61
CA ASN A 87 8.14 2.51 26.21
C ASN A 87 9.10 1.88 25.19
N THR A 88 8.81 2.01 23.89
CA THR A 88 9.65 1.45 22.82
C THR A 88 10.65 2.46 22.24
N ILE A 89 10.60 3.72 22.67
CA ILE A 89 11.49 4.78 22.17
C ILE A 89 12.87 4.63 22.82
N GLN A 90 13.88 4.34 22.01
CA GLN A 90 15.29 4.30 22.43
C GLN A 90 15.96 5.65 22.16
N THR A 91 16.74 6.14 23.13
CA THR A 91 17.46 7.41 23.04
C THR A 91 18.97 7.19 23.12
N TYR A 92 19.69 7.72 22.13
CA TYR A 92 21.14 7.54 21.97
C TYR A 92 21.95 8.82 22.29
N SER A 93 21.27 9.87 22.73
CA SER A 93 21.80 11.20 23.04
C SER A 93 21.16 11.71 24.34
N PRO A 94 21.54 12.89 24.89
CA PRO A 94 21.02 13.37 26.18
C PRO A 94 19.57 13.90 26.08
N PHE A 95 18.80 13.43 25.09
CA PHE A 95 17.40 13.80 24.90
C PHE A 95 16.50 12.81 25.63
N SER A 96 15.44 13.32 26.25
CA SER A 96 14.39 12.47 26.82
C SER A 96 13.45 11.95 25.73
N THR A 97 12.64 10.94 26.07
CA THR A 97 11.59 10.42 25.19
C THR A 97 10.62 11.51 24.71
N GLU A 98 10.26 12.44 25.60
CA GLU A 98 9.37 13.57 25.26
C GLU A 98 10.03 14.55 24.29
N ASP A 99 11.34 14.80 24.42
CA ASP A 99 12.09 15.64 23.48
C ASP A 99 12.11 15.01 22.09
N VAL A 100 12.29 13.69 21.99
CA VAL A 100 12.28 12.98 20.70
C VAL A 100 10.91 13.09 20.03
N ILE A 101 9.82 12.94 20.79
CA ILE A 101 8.46 13.11 20.27
C ILE A 101 8.25 14.55 19.79
N LEU A 102 8.69 15.55 20.56
CA LEU A 102 8.56 16.96 20.20
C LEU A 102 9.37 17.33 18.96
N LEU A 103 10.63 16.90 18.87
CA LEU A 103 11.48 17.12 17.69
C LEU A 103 10.93 16.42 16.46
N SER A 104 10.41 15.20 16.61
CA SER A 104 9.71 14.49 15.54
C SER A 104 8.46 15.24 15.10
N ALA A 105 7.75 15.87 16.04
CA ALA A 105 6.59 16.69 15.77
C ALA A 105 6.93 17.97 14.98
N TYR A 106 8.11 18.55 15.19
CA TYR A 106 8.58 19.69 14.38
C TYR A 106 8.73 19.30 12.91
N ALA A 107 9.20 18.08 12.64
CA ALA A 107 9.37 17.54 11.29
C ALA A 107 8.06 17.01 10.66
N LEU A 108 6.89 17.40 11.18
CA LEU A 108 5.59 17.06 10.61
C LEU A 108 5.15 18.05 9.52
N ARG A 109 4.44 17.53 8.53
CA ARG A 109 3.68 18.36 7.61
C ARG A 109 2.44 18.93 8.31
N VAL A 110 2.15 20.19 8.04
CA VAL A 110 0.88 20.82 8.45
C VAL A 110 -0.27 20.29 7.61
N GLU A 111 0.00 19.97 6.34
CA GLU A 111 -0.98 19.50 5.36
C GLU A 111 -0.63 18.10 4.84
N ASN A 112 -1.66 17.26 4.70
CA ASN A 112 -1.58 15.89 4.20
C ASN A 112 -0.60 15.00 5.01
N GLN A 113 -1.03 14.66 6.23
CA GLN A 113 -0.25 13.87 7.18
C GLN A 113 -0.23 12.39 6.77
N ASP A 114 0.97 11.84 6.67
CA ASP A 114 1.17 10.40 6.49
C ASP A 114 0.80 9.63 7.78
N ALA A 115 0.71 8.30 7.67
CA ALA A 115 0.45 7.44 8.84
C ALA A 115 1.46 7.61 9.97
N ILE A 116 2.73 7.90 9.65
CA ILE A 116 3.79 8.20 10.62
C ILE A 116 3.54 9.57 11.27
N ASP A 117 3.12 10.54 10.49
CA ASP A 117 2.87 11.88 11.00
C ASP A 117 1.69 11.88 11.99
N THR A 118 0.63 11.15 11.64
CA THR A 118 -0.54 10.98 12.49
C THR A 118 -0.18 10.32 13.83
N SER A 119 0.70 9.31 13.82
CA SER A 119 1.10 8.60 15.05
C SER A 119 1.93 9.48 15.99
N VAL A 120 2.76 10.38 15.45
CA VAL A 120 3.53 11.37 16.24
C VAL A 120 2.60 12.42 16.83
N VAL A 121 1.62 12.92 16.06
CA VAL A 121 0.60 13.85 16.57
C VAL A 121 -0.17 13.23 17.73
N GLN A 122 -0.59 11.98 17.58
CA GLN A 122 -1.28 11.25 18.63
C GLN A 122 -0.40 11.04 19.87
N ALA A 123 0.90 10.76 19.69
CA ALA A 123 1.85 10.60 20.79
C ALA A 123 2.09 11.91 21.55
N LEU A 124 2.13 13.05 20.85
CA LEU A 124 2.30 14.38 21.44
C LEU A 124 1.07 14.85 22.22
N GLY A 125 -0.14 14.50 21.75
CA GLY A 125 -1.43 14.86 22.36
C GLY A 125 -1.86 16.32 22.13
N ASP A 126 -0.93 17.27 22.17
CA ASP A 126 -1.18 18.70 21.95
C ASP A 126 -0.44 19.22 20.69
N THR A 127 -1.19 19.43 19.61
CA THR A 127 -0.65 19.89 18.32
C THR A 127 -0.08 21.30 18.38
N ALA A 128 -0.50 22.15 19.33
CA ALA A 128 0.03 23.50 19.45
C ALA A 128 1.52 23.49 19.81
N ARG A 129 1.96 22.48 20.57
CA ARG A 129 3.38 22.31 20.94
C ARG A 129 4.29 22.03 19.76
N ALA A 130 3.79 21.42 18.69
CA ALA A 130 4.57 21.10 17.50
C ALA A 130 5.09 22.34 16.74
N ARG A 131 4.58 23.54 17.05
CA ARG A 131 5.06 24.81 16.47
C ARG A 131 5.35 25.88 17.52
N ALA A 132 5.21 25.57 18.80
CA ALA A 132 5.45 26.52 19.88
C ALA A 132 6.95 26.83 20.01
N GLY A 133 7.31 28.12 20.02
CA GLY A 133 8.68 28.56 20.26
C GLY A 133 9.67 28.30 19.12
N ILE A 134 9.18 27.95 17.93
CA ILE A 134 10.01 27.77 16.73
C ILE A 134 9.47 28.58 15.55
N LYS A 135 10.38 29.24 14.84
CA LYS A 135 10.09 29.86 13.54
C LYS A 135 10.59 28.94 12.43
N LEU A 136 9.66 28.37 11.67
CA LEU A 136 9.98 27.56 10.50
C LEU A 136 10.72 28.41 9.45
N LEU A 137 11.84 27.89 8.95
CA LEU A 137 12.61 28.53 7.87
C LEU A 137 12.53 27.74 6.56
N ASP A 138 12.74 26.42 6.63
CA ASP A 138 12.68 25.53 5.47
C ASP A 138 12.14 24.16 5.87
N PHE A 139 11.39 23.53 4.97
CA PHE A 139 10.82 22.21 5.17
C PHE A 139 10.93 21.39 3.89
N LYS A 140 11.61 20.24 3.97
CA LYS A 140 11.75 19.29 2.87
C LYS A 140 10.90 18.06 3.19
N PRO A 141 9.81 17.82 2.44
CA PRO A 141 8.95 16.66 2.65
C PRO A 141 9.70 15.35 2.34
N PHE A 142 9.10 14.23 2.73
CA PHE A 142 9.65 12.91 2.43
C PHE A 142 9.86 12.71 0.93
N ASN A 143 11.10 12.39 0.56
CA ASN A 143 11.47 11.99 -0.79
C ASN A 143 11.81 10.48 -0.80
N PRO A 144 11.19 9.64 -1.65
CA PRO A 144 11.52 8.22 -1.77
C PRO A 144 12.99 7.91 -2.08
N VAL A 145 13.71 8.85 -2.71
CA VAL A 145 15.14 8.72 -3.01
C VAL A 145 15.97 8.99 -1.75
N ASP A 146 15.70 10.09 -1.04
CA ASP A 146 16.43 10.48 0.17
C ASP A 146 15.98 9.71 1.42
N LYS A 147 14.79 9.09 1.37
CA LYS A 147 14.12 8.31 2.43
C LYS A 147 14.05 9.03 3.80
N ARG A 148 13.95 10.36 3.78
CA ARG A 148 13.89 11.21 4.98
C ARG A 148 13.07 12.48 4.74
N THR A 149 12.64 13.08 5.84
CA THR A 149 12.04 14.42 5.92
C THR A 149 12.98 15.30 6.73
N GLU A 150 13.08 16.58 6.39
CA GLU A 150 13.98 17.54 7.05
C GLU A 150 13.25 18.85 7.33
N ILE A 151 13.45 19.39 8.53
CA ILE A 151 12.99 20.74 8.90
C ILE A 151 14.18 21.56 9.38
N THR A 152 14.26 22.80 8.90
CA THR A 152 15.14 23.83 9.42
C THR A 152 14.30 24.91 10.11
N TYR A 153 14.59 25.18 11.37
CA TYR A 153 13.88 26.16 12.17
C TYR A 153 14.83 27.04 12.97
N ARG A 154 14.35 28.22 13.35
CA ARG A 154 15.00 29.09 14.33
C ARG A 154 14.27 28.94 15.66
N GLU A 155 15.00 28.59 16.69
CA GLU A 155 14.49 28.52 18.06
C GLU A 155 14.31 29.96 18.59
N GLU A 156 13.12 30.30 19.08
CA GLU A 156 12.81 31.68 19.51
C GLU A 156 13.54 32.06 20.81
N SER A 157 13.77 31.09 21.69
CA SER A 157 14.43 31.33 22.98
C SER A 157 15.93 31.63 22.85
N THR A 158 16.63 30.94 21.94
CA THR A 158 18.09 31.07 21.77
C THR A 158 18.49 31.84 20.52
N GLY A 159 17.56 32.05 19.58
CA GLY A 159 17.83 32.60 18.26
C GLY A 159 18.66 31.69 17.35
N LYS A 160 19.05 30.49 17.81
CA LYS A 160 19.91 29.57 17.05
C LYS A 160 19.13 28.87 15.95
N LEU A 161 19.81 28.63 14.85
CA LEU A 161 19.30 27.85 13.73
C LEU A 161 19.61 26.37 14.00
N LYS A 162 18.56 25.56 14.02
CA LYS A 162 18.63 24.11 14.23
C LYS A 162 17.95 23.39 13.07
N ARG A 163 18.40 22.17 12.84
CA ARG A 163 17.82 21.27 11.84
C ARG A 163 17.52 19.94 12.47
N VAL A 164 16.32 19.43 12.18
CA VAL A 164 15.90 18.09 12.58
C VAL A 164 15.55 17.32 11.32
N THR A 165 15.99 16.06 11.26
CA THR A 165 15.62 15.15 10.19
C THR A 165 15.12 13.83 10.78
N LYS A 166 14.09 13.26 10.13
CA LYS A 166 13.53 11.95 10.46
C LYS A 166 13.47 11.08 9.23
N GLY A 167 13.69 9.78 9.37
CA GLY A 167 13.68 8.88 8.22
C GLY A 167 14.13 7.47 8.55
N MET A 168 14.56 6.76 7.50
CA MET A 168 15.09 5.41 7.62
C MET A 168 16.37 5.39 8.45
N THR A 169 16.47 4.44 9.39
CA THR A 169 17.56 4.38 10.37
C THR A 169 18.95 4.35 9.73
N GLY A 170 19.14 3.54 8.69
CA GLY A 170 20.40 3.48 7.94
C GLY A 170 20.83 4.83 7.33
N ILE A 171 19.89 5.61 6.79
CA ILE A 171 20.19 6.92 6.21
C ILE A 171 20.54 7.94 7.32
N ILE A 172 19.80 7.90 8.43
CA ILE A 172 20.00 8.85 9.52
C ILE A 172 21.36 8.64 10.20
N ILE A 173 21.79 7.39 10.39
CA ILE A 173 23.11 7.11 10.99
C ILE A 173 24.28 7.49 10.08
N GLU A 174 24.12 7.43 8.76
CA GLU A 174 25.13 7.93 7.81
C GLU A 174 25.28 9.46 7.88
N LEU A 175 24.20 10.18 8.20
CA LEU A 175 24.21 11.64 8.33
C LEU A 175 24.81 12.13 9.66
N CYS A 176 24.79 11.27 10.68
CA CYS A 176 25.32 11.59 12.00
C CYS A 176 26.85 11.55 11.99
N THR A 177 27.48 12.72 11.87
CA THR A 177 28.95 12.85 11.95
C THR A 177 29.47 13.18 13.34
N ARG A 178 28.61 13.70 14.23
CA ARG A 178 28.96 14.07 15.61
C ARG A 178 28.57 12.95 16.57
N ASN A 179 29.45 12.65 17.54
CA ASN A 179 29.25 11.61 18.56
C ASN A 179 28.95 10.20 18.02
N LYS A 180 29.34 9.92 16.76
CA LYS A 180 29.24 8.58 16.17
C LYS A 180 30.39 7.71 16.68
N THR A 181 30.11 6.83 17.64
CA THR A 181 31.01 5.75 18.07
C THR A 181 30.54 4.42 17.48
N LYS A 182 31.48 3.50 17.21
CA LYS A 182 31.14 2.16 16.70
C LYS A 182 30.18 1.41 17.61
N GLU A 183 30.39 1.52 18.93
CA GLU A 183 29.50 0.93 19.94
C GLU A 183 28.05 1.46 19.84
N LEU A 184 27.88 2.72 19.46
CA LEU A 184 26.56 3.32 19.30
C LEU A 184 25.83 2.79 18.07
N GLU A 185 26.58 2.63 16.97
CA GLU A 185 26.10 2.08 15.71
C GLU A 185 25.68 0.62 15.87
N GLU A 186 26.53 -0.20 16.50
CA GLU A 186 26.22 -1.60 16.82
C GLU A 186 24.98 -1.73 17.73
N ARG A 187 24.86 -0.84 18.73
CA ARG A 187 23.68 -0.83 19.60
C ARG A 187 22.40 -0.45 18.84
N LEU A 188 22.46 0.55 17.98
CA LEU A 188 21.32 0.96 17.15
C LEU A 188 20.88 -0.16 16.21
N GLU A 189 21.83 -0.81 15.53
CA GLU A 189 21.53 -1.95 14.64
C GLU A 189 20.84 -3.08 15.40
N LYS A 190 21.34 -3.42 16.59
CA LYS A 190 20.72 -4.45 17.44
C LYS A 190 19.29 -4.11 17.86
N ASP A 191 19.03 -2.85 18.21
CA ASP A 191 17.68 -2.40 18.59
C ASP A 191 16.73 -2.40 17.38
N VAL A 192 17.22 -2.05 16.18
CA VAL A 192 16.44 -2.16 14.93
C VAL A 192 16.08 -3.61 14.61
N GLU A 193 17.01 -4.54 14.82
CA GLU A 193 16.74 -5.98 14.66
C GLU A 193 15.68 -6.47 15.66
N ASP A 194 15.75 -6.06 16.93
CA ASP A 194 14.73 -6.41 17.93
C ASP A 194 13.34 -5.87 17.52
N PHE A 195 13.27 -4.63 17.04
CA PHE A 195 12.03 -4.05 16.53
C PHE A 195 11.49 -4.84 15.33
N ALA A 196 12.36 -5.25 14.41
CA ALA A 196 11.96 -6.06 13.25
C ALA A 196 11.40 -7.43 13.67
N ILE A 197 12.03 -8.11 14.64
CA ILE A 197 11.56 -9.40 15.18
C ILE A 197 10.17 -9.24 15.82
N ARG A 198 9.93 -8.12 16.50
CA ARG A 198 8.63 -7.79 17.11
C ARG A 198 7.59 -7.29 16.11
N GLY A 199 7.96 -7.15 14.83
CA GLY A 199 7.09 -6.65 13.76
C GLY A 199 6.79 -5.15 13.84
N LEU A 200 7.58 -4.40 14.60
CA LEU A 200 7.48 -2.95 14.73
C LEU A 200 8.17 -2.28 13.53
N ARG A 201 7.65 -1.10 13.14
CA ARG A 201 8.28 -0.26 12.13
C ARG A 201 9.15 0.78 12.83
N ASP A 202 10.44 0.80 12.52
CA ASP A 202 11.40 1.76 13.06
C ASP A 202 11.42 3.07 12.24
N CYS A 203 11.82 4.15 12.91
CA CYS A 203 12.07 5.45 12.32
C CYS A 203 13.08 6.19 13.20
N ALA A 204 14.17 6.68 12.61
CA ALA A 204 15.21 7.38 13.32
C ALA A 204 15.08 8.89 13.18
N LEU A 205 15.57 9.62 14.18
CA LEU A 205 15.60 11.07 14.25
C LEU A 205 17.03 11.53 14.52
N SER A 206 17.48 12.59 13.85
CA SER A 206 18.71 13.30 14.22
C SER A 206 18.51 14.81 14.21
N THR A 207 19.34 15.51 14.98
CA THR A 207 19.33 16.97 15.13
C THR A 207 20.75 17.52 15.05
N SER A 208 20.91 18.73 14.47
CA SER A 208 22.20 19.42 14.26
C SER A 208 22.58 20.39 15.37
#